data_AF-A0A2S5Y523-F1
#
_entry.id   AF-A0A2S5Y523-F1
#
_cell.length_a   1.000
_cell.length_b   1.000
_cell.length_c   1.000
_cell.angle_alpha   90.00
_cell.angle_beta   90.00
_cell.angle_gamma   90.00
#
_symmetry.space_group_name_H-M   'P 1'
#
loop_
_entity.id
_entity.type
_entity.pdbx_description
1 polymer ?
#
loop_
_entity_poly.entity_id
_entity_poly.type
_entity_poly.pdbx_seq_one_letter_code
_entity_poly.pdbx_strand_id
1 'polypeptide(L)'
;MTEHDFDIAVTFAGEDREFVEAVVELVKSAGFKVFYDEDHKYESWGEDLTEYFPDVYERRARYAVMFISKDYAAKPWTRLERRSVLARALEEEKPYLLPVRLDSTKLPGVRDVIGYLDGHIETPVGIANAITTKLGAPNSDGIRLFNGRVPRTAAELSILLGERPPAWEYLMLSYHLSEKTTALKTQYINHRLGFAVPQGFLPDEELPDTLRREIAILSATANMLESLLLGPAQDEAMGGAWKVRRPRPDRGTRRSNRAALRAADGLVGEIARARYRIRRRRGYS
;
A
#
# COMPACT_ATOMS: atom_id res chain seq x y z
N MET A 1 -11.75 17.59 12.88
CA MET A 1 -12.80 16.56 12.70
C MET A 1 -12.11 15.22 12.89
N THR A 2 -12.48 14.44 13.90
CA THR A 2 -11.77 13.20 14.23
C THR A 2 -12.11 12.11 13.23
N GLU A 3 -11.13 11.78 12.39
CA GLU A 3 -11.13 10.86 11.24
C GLU A 3 -10.93 9.41 11.72
N HIS A 4 -11.80 8.92 12.59
CA HIS A 4 -11.72 7.55 13.12
C HIS A 4 -13.01 6.80 12.81
N ASP A 5 -12.88 5.58 12.29
CA ASP A 5 -14.02 4.70 11.98
C ASP A 5 -14.68 4.18 13.26
N PHE A 6 -13.89 4.04 14.34
CA PHE A 6 -14.31 3.50 15.63
C PHE A 6 -13.98 4.48 16.77
N ASP A 7 -14.90 4.60 17.72
CA ASP A 7 -14.66 5.33 18.96
C ASP A 7 -13.68 4.56 19.84
N ILE A 8 -13.80 3.24 19.87
CA ILE A 8 -12.97 2.34 20.68
C ILE A 8 -12.60 1.09 19.92
N ALA A 9 -11.35 0.65 20.06
CA ALA A 9 -10.94 -0.71 19.72
C ALA A 9 -10.56 -1.49 20.99
N VAL A 10 -11.04 -2.72 21.11
CA VAL A 10 -10.79 -3.59 22.27
C VAL A 10 -9.85 -4.74 21.93
N THR A 11 -8.80 -4.91 22.74
CA THR A 11 -7.88 -6.05 22.67
C THR A 11 -7.93 -6.86 23.97
N PHE A 12 -8.04 -8.18 23.86
CA PHE A 12 -8.26 -9.09 24.99
C PHE A 12 -7.79 -10.51 24.65
N ALA A 13 -7.65 -11.36 25.67
CA ALA A 13 -7.40 -12.79 25.46
C ALA A 13 -8.74 -13.50 25.22
N GLY A 14 -8.75 -14.60 24.48
CA GLY A 14 -10.00 -15.26 24.09
C GLY A 14 -10.71 -15.90 25.28
N GLU A 15 -9.95 -16.15 26.34
CA GLU A 15 -10.33 -16.66 27.65
C GLU A 15 -11.14 -15.62 28.45
N ASP A 16 -10.90 -14.33 28.22
CA ASP A 16 -11.58 -13.22 28.90
C ASP A 16 -12.86 -12.76 28.17
N ARG A 17 -13.28 -13.52 27.15
CA ARG A 17 -14.33 -13.12 26.20
C ARG A 17 -15.63 -12.76 26.89
N GLU A 18 -16.11 -13.58 27.81
CA GLU A 18 -17.41 -13.38 28.48
C GLU A 18 -17.47 -12.01 29.18
N PHE A 19 -16.37 -11.62 29.84
CA PHE A 19 -16.27 -10.33 30.51
C PHE A 19 -16.23 -9.17 29.51
N VAL A 20 -15.44 -9.31 28.45
CA VAL A 20 -15.23 -8.24 27.47
C VAL A 20 -16.48 -8.03 26.61
N GLU A 21 -17.17 -9.10 26.23
CA GLU A 21 -18.42 -9.04 25.47
C GLU A 21 -19.49 -8.25 26.24
N ALA A 22 -19.64 -8.51 27.55
CA ALA A 22 -20.56 -7.76 28.40
C ALA A 22 -20.22 -6.25 28.43
N VAL A 23 -18.93 -5.89 28.49
CA VAL A 23 -18.51 -4.47 28.41
C VAL A 23 -18.83 -3.87 27.04
N VAL A 24 -18.52 -4.59 25.96
CA VAL A 24 -18.71 -4.15 24.58
C VAL A 24 -20.19 -3.91 24.28
N GLU A 25 -21.07 -4.83 24.69
CA GLU A 25 -22.52 -4.68 24.51
C GLU A 25 -23.05 -3.43 25.22
N LEU A 26 -22.60 -3.19 26.46
CA LEU A 26 -23.00 -2.00 27.21
C LEU A 26 -22.53 -0.71 26.52
N VAL A 27 -21.29 -0.66 26.03
CA VAL A 27 -20.76 0.51 25.32
C VAL A 27 -21.46 0.73 23.98
N LYS A 28 -21.76 -0.33 23.23
CA LYS A 28 -22.56 -0.26 22.00
C LYS A 28 -23.98 0.22 22.28
N SER A 29 -24.61 -0.25 23.36
CA SER A 29 -25.95 0.19 23.78
C SER A 29 -26.00 1.69 24.15
N ALA A 30 -24.87 2.23 24.60
CA ALA A 30 -24.71 3.66 24.84
C ALA A 30 -24.49 4.50 23.56
N GLY A 31 -24.45 3.86 22.38
CA GLY A 31 -24.41 4.51 21.07
C GLY A 31 -23.01 4.72 20.47
N PHE A 32 -21.98 4.09 21.02
CA PHE A 32 -20.59 4.23 20.54
C PHE A 32 -20.19 3.12 19.56
N LYS A 33 -19.30 3.45 18.62
CA LYS A 33 -18.75 2.49 17.65
C LYS A 33 -17.55 1.75 18.25
N VAL A 34 -17.72 0.46 18.50
CA VAL A 34 -16.68 -0.39 19.10
C VAL A 34 -16.19 -1.42 18.08
N PHE A 35 -14.89 -1.45 17.82
CA PHE A 35 -14.23 -2.51 17.07
C PHE A 35 -14.01 -3.72 17.98
N TYR A 36 -14.65 -4.83 17.66
CA TYR A 36 -14.58 -6.12 18.36
C TYR A 36 -14.22 -7.21 17.36
N ASP A 37 -13.13 -7.94 17.62
CA ASP A 37 -12.51 -8.88 16.67
C ASP A 37 -13.48 -9.95 16.14
N GLU A 38 -14.39 -10.44 16.98
CA GLU A 38 -15.35 -11.47 16.56
C GLU A 38 -16.41 -10.95 15.59
N ASP A 39 -16.80 -9.67 15.67
CA ASP A 39 -17.77 -9.09 14.74
C ASP A 39 -17.20 -8.98 13.32
N HIS A 40 -15.87 -8.89 13.22
CA HIS A 40 -15.15 -8.77 11.96
C HIS A 40 -14.57 -10.11 11.48
N LYS A 41 -14.86 -11.23 12.14
CA LYS A 41 -14.36 -12.57 11.75
C LYS A 41 -14.59 -12.95 10.28
N TYR A 42 -15.71 -12.49 9.70
CA TYR A 42 -16.03 -12.76 8.30
C TYR A 42 -15.36 -11.78 7.34
N GLU A 43 -15.11 -10.55 7.78
CA GLU A 43 -14.41 -9.52 7.00
C GLU A 43 -12.90 -9.74 7.00
N SER A 44 -12.36 -10.28 8.10
CA SER A 44 -10.94 -10.60 8.28
C SER A 44 -10.56 -11.99 7.74
N TRP A 45 -11.55 -12.74 7.23
CA TRP A 45 -11.32 -14.06 6.64
C TRP A 45 -10.58 -13.95 5.30
N GLY A 46 -9.27 -14.25 5.34
CA GLY A 46 -8.39 -14.17 4.17
C GLY A 46 -7.50 -12.92 4.12
N GLU A 47 -7.62 -12.03 5.11
CA GLU A 47 -6.69 -10.90 5.28
C GLU A 47 -5.52 -11.29 6.19
N ASP A 48 -4.39 -10.60 6.01
CA ASP A 48 -3.27 -10.72 6.94
C ASP A 48 -3.64 -9.97 8.24
N LEU A 49 -4.15 -10.73 9.20
CA LEU A 49 -4.52 -10.25 10.54
C LEU A 49 -3.36 -9.48 11.20
N THR A 50 -2.12 -9.81 10.85
CA THR A 50 -0.90 -9.18 11.36
C THR A 50 -0.73 -7.73 10.87
N GLU A 51 -1.35 -7.35 9.76
CA GLU A 51 -1.34 -5.98 9.21
C GLU A 51 -2.64 -5.21 9.51
N TYR A 52 -3.78 -5.92 9.51
CA TYR A 52 -5.10 -5.31 9.73
C TYR A 52 -5.26 -4.75 11.14
N PHE A 53 -4.88 -5.50 12.18
CA PHE A 53 -5.04 -5.01 13.56
C PHE A 53 -4.20 -3.76 13.84
N PRO A 54 -2.89 -3.70 13.51
CA PRO A 54 -2.13 -2.47 13.65
C PRO A 54 -2.76 -1.28 12.97
N ASP A 55 -3.31 -1.40 11.76
CA ASP A 55 -3.96 -0.27 11.07
C ASP A 55 -5.21 0.23 11.83
N VAL A 56 -6.03 -0.69 12.36
CA VAL A 56 -7.19 -0.33 13.18
C VAL A 56 -6.76 0.41 14.45
N TYR A 57 -5.78 -0.14 15.18
CA TYR A 57 -5.28 0.47 16.42
C TYR A 57 -4.37 1.68 16.18
N GLU A 58 -3.80 1.86 15.00
CA GLU A 58 -2.91 3.00 14.72
C GLU A 58 -3.68 4.15 14.10
N ARG A 59 -4.74 3.92 13.31
CA ARG A 59 -5.34 4.99 12.50
C ARG A 59 -6.84 5.09 12.63
N ARG A 60 -7.52 3.97 12.85
CA ARG A 60 -8.98 3.89 12.69
C ARG A 60 -9.74 3.98 14.01
N ALA A 61 -9.08 3.80 15.16
CA ALA A 61 -9.68 3.91 16.49
C ALA A 61 -9.26 5.18 17.23
N ARG A 62 -10.22 5.83 17.90
CA ARG A 62 -9.95 7.01 18.75
C ARG A 62 -9.29 6.66 20.08
N TYR A 63 -9.70 5.55 20.71
CA TYR A 63 -9.06 4.99 21.90
C TYR A 63 -8.86 3.48 21.76
N ALA A 64 -7.81 2.94 22.36
CA ALA A 64 -7.60 1.51 22.50
C ALA A 64 -7.81 1.09 23.96
N VAL A 65 -8.73 0.17 24.21
CA VAL A 65 -8.94 -0.45 25.52
C VAL A 65 -8.24 -1.81 25.52
N MET A 66 -7.33 -1.99 26.46
CA MET A 66 -6.53 -3.21 26.57
C MET A 66 -6.89 -3.96 27.85
N PHE A 67 -7.49 -5.14 27.70
CA PHE A 67 -7.80 -6.03 28.80
C PHE A 67 -6.60 -6.94 29.08
N ILE A 68 -5.97 -6.73 30.22
CA ILE A 68 -4.73 -7.38 30.64
C ILE A 68 -5.07 -8.48 31.65
N SER A 69 -4.94 -9.72 31.23
CA SER A 69 -4.99 -10.93 32.06
C SER A 69 -3.66 -11.70 31.99
N LYS A 70 -3.53 -12.74 32.82
CA LYS A 70 -2.39 -13.69 32.69
C LYS A 70 -2.32 -14.32 31.30
N ASP A 71 -3.47 -14.63 30.71
CA ASP A 71 -3.58 -15.31 29.42
C ASP A 71 -3.26 -14.33 28.29
N TYR A 72 -3.66 -13.06 28.44
CA TYR A 72 -3.26 -11.99 27.53
C TYR A 72 -1.74 -11.80 27.50
N ALA A 73 -1.08 -11.83 28.67
CA ALA A 73 0.36 -11.69 28.77
C ALA A 73 1.12 -12.90 28.18
N ALA A 74 0.54 -14.10 28.27
CA ALA A 74 1.10 -15.34 27.74
C ALA A 74 0.96 -15.44 26.21
N LYS A 75 -0.02 -14.77 25.59
CA LYS A 75 -0.21 -14.83 24.14
C LYS A 75 0.95 -14.19 23.39
N PRO A 76 1.40 -14.80 22.28
CA PRO A 76 2.45 -14.28 21.41
C PRO A 76 1.96 -13.15 20.50
N TRP A 77 0.96 -12.35 20.91
CA TRP A 77 0.62 -11.09 20.23
C TRP A 77 1.91 -10.30 20.06
N THR A 78 2.38 -10.15 18.83
CA THR A 78 3.83 -10.13 18.61
C THR A 78 4.48 -8.96 19.32
N ARG A 79 5.74 -9.13 19.70
CA ARG A 79 6.58 -8.06 20.25
C ARG A 79 6.60 -6.81 19.34
N LEU A 80 6.23 -6.96 18.07
CA LEU A 80 6.06 -5.89 17.10
C LEU A 80 4.71 -5.17 17.26
N GLU A 81 3.58 -5.88 17.27
CA GLU A 81 2.24 -5.28 17.39
C GLU A 81 2.04 -4.54 18.72
N ARG A 82 2.44 -5.17 19.83
CA ARG A 82 2.44 -4.52 21.15
C ARG A 82 3.30 -3.26 21.13
N ARG A 83 4.41 -3.26 20.39
CA ARG A 83 5.30 -2.11 20.27
C ARG A 83 4.69 -1.00 19.44
N SER A 84 3.91 -1.28 18.40
CA SER A 84 3.21 -0.24 17.61
C SER A 84 2.13 0.49 18.42
N VAL A 85 1.29 -0.26 19.13
CA VAL A 85 0.25 0.34 20.01
C VAL A 85 0.90 1.17 21.14
N LEU A 86 1.96 0.64 21.76
CA LEU A 86 2.70 1.36 22.79
C LEU A 86 3.48 2.56 22.24
N ALA A 87 4.03 2.47 21.03
CA ALA A 87 4.74 3.57 20.36
C ALA A 87 3.80 4.74 20.08
N ARG A 88 2.61 4.48 19.52
CA ARG A 88 1.58 5.49 19.34
C ARG A 88 1.15 6.11 20.67
N ALA A 89 0.94 5.28 21.70
CA ALA A 89 0.61 5.77 23.04
C ALA A 89 1.74 6.60 23.70
N LEU A 90 2.99 6.44 23.26
CA LEU A 90 4.14 7.24 23.68
C LEU A 90 4.31 8.54 22.87
N GLU A 91 3.90 8.52 21.60
CA GLU A 91 4.00 9.67 20.68
C GLU A 91 2.83 10.65 20.81
N GLU A 92 1.63 10.19 21.19
CA GLU A 92 0.49 11.07 21.38
C GLU A 92 0.56 11.84 22.72
N GLU A 93 0.33 13.15 22.68
CA GLU A 93 0.16 14.00 23.87
C GLU A 93 -1.09 13.63 24.70
N LYS A 94 -2.06 12.93 24.08
CA LYS A 94 -3.31 12.53 24.72
C LYS A 94 -3.27 11.05 25.09
N PRO A 95 -3.87 10.65 26.23
CA PRO A 95 -3.91 9.26 26.65
C PRO A 95 -4.80 8.44 25.71
N TYR A 96 -4.17 7.79 24.73
CA TYR A 96 -4.79 6.92 23.72
C TYR A 96 -5.14 5.53 24.28
N LEU A 97 -4.26 4.99 25.12
CA LEU A 97 -4.38 3.65 25.67
C LEU A 97 -5.10 3.65 27.03
N LEU A 98 -6.12 2.81 27.16
CA LEU A 98 -6.93 2.62 28.36
C LEU A 98 -6.73 1.18 28.88
N PRO A 99 -5.74 0.94 29.78
CA PRO A 99 -5.50 -0.39 30.30
C PRO A 99 -6.52 -0.76 31.39
N VAL A 100 -7.11 -1.95 31.24
CA VAL A 100 -7.99 -2.60 32.22
C VAL A 100 -7.30 -3.88 32.66
N ARG A 101 -6.99 -4.00 33.94
CA ARG A 101 -6.39 -5.20 34.51
C ARG A 101 -7.49 -6.12 34.98
N LEU A 102 -7.61 -7.27 34.33
CA LEU A 102 -8.50 -8.35 34.77
C LEU A 102 -7.86 -9.23 35.83
N ASP A 103 -6.53 -9.14 36.03
CA ASP A 103 -5.77 -9.85 37.04
C ASP A 103 -4.66 -8.97 37.63
N SER A 104 -3.96 -9.45 38.66
CA SER A 104 -2.73 -8.83 39.20
C SER A 104 -1.51 -8.95 38.27
N THR A 105 -1.71 -9.38 37.03
CA THR A 105 -0.67 -9.56 36.01
C THR A 105 -0.09 -8.23 35.58
N LYS A 106 1.23 -8.10 35.70
CA LYS A 106 1.97 -6.95 35.16
C LYS A 106 2.34 -7.20 33.71
N LEU A 107 1.94 -6.32 32.81
CA LEU A 107 2.35 -6.39 31.40
C LEU A 107 3.77 -5.80 31.24
N PRO A 108 4.76 -6.58 30.76
CA PRO A 108 6.09 -6.05 30.51
C PRO A 108 6.04 -5.06 29.33
N GLY A 109 6.37 -3.79 29.58
CA GLY A 109 6.45 -2.73 28.56
C GLY A 109 5.46 -1.59 28.73
N VAL A 110 4.40 -1.76 29.54
CA VAL A 110 3.54 -0.67 29.99
C VAL A 110 4.17 -0.08 31.25
N ARG A 111 4.56 1.20 31.21
CA ARG A 111 5.13 1.86 32.40
C ARG A 111 4.05 1.97 33.48
N ASP A 112 4.42 1.77 34.75
CA ASP A 112 3.55 1.93 35.94
C ASP A 112 2.99 3.37 36.14
N VAL A 113 3.28 4.28 35.20
CA VAL A 113 2.82 5.68 35.19
C VAL A 113 1.46 5.84 34.49
N ILE A 114 1.01 4.82 33.74
CA ILE A 114 -0.30 4.84 33.06
C ILE A 114 -1.36 4.33 34.05
N GLY A 115 -2.36 5.16 34.34
CA GLY A 115 -3.50 4.78 35.20
C GLY A 115 -4.28 3.61 34.60
N TYR A 116 -4.59 2.61 35.43
CA TYR A 116 -5.33 1.41 35.05
C TYR A 116 -6.64 1.31 35.83
N LEU A 117 -7.64 0.67 35.23
CA LEU A 117 -8.84 0.22 35.94
C LEU A 117 -8.67 -1.25 36.33
N ASP A 118 -9.16 -1.61 37.50
CA ASP A 118 -9.13 -2.99 38.01
C ASP A 118 -10.50 -3.64 37.75
N GLY A 119 -10.54 -4.65 36.89
CA GLY A 119 -11.75 -5.38 36.53
C GLY A 119 -12.25 -6.37 37.57
N HIS A 120 -11.50 -6.63 38.65
CA HIS A 120 -12.02 -7.35 39.83
C HIS A 120 -12.85 -6.43 40.72
N ILE A 121 -12.48 -5.16 40.80
CA ILE A 121 -13.17 -4.15 41.62
C ILE A 121 -14.31 -3.52 40.82
N GLU A 122 -14.04 -3.18 39.56
CA GLU A 122 -14.98 -2.58 38.63
C GLU A 122 -15.70 -3.68 37.84
N THR A 123 -17.01 -3.81 38.07
CA THR A 123 -17.88 -4.70 37.26
C THR A 123 -17.84 -4.30 35.77
N PRO A 124 -18.28 -5.18 34.84
CA PRO A 124 -18.41 -4.81 33.41
C PRO A 124 -19.17 -3.50 33.19
N VAL A 125 -20.17 -3.23 34.03
CA VAL A 125 -20.95 -1.98 34.03
C VAL A 125 -20.09 -0.78 34.45
N GLY A 126 -19.28 -0.93 35.50
CA GLY A 126 -18.36 0.11 35.96
C GLY A 126 -17.34 0.50 34.89
N ILE A 127 -16.76 -0.51 34.22
CA ILE A 127 -15.82 -0.29 33.11
C ILE A 127 -16.51 0.38 31.93
N ALA A 128 -17.69 -0.09 31.53
CA ALA A 128 -18.46 0.53 30.46
C ALA A 128 -18.75 2.00 30.77
N ASN A 129 -19.14 2.33 32.01
CA ASN A 129 -19.38 3.70 32.44
C ASN A 129 -18.10 4.56 32.45
N ALA A 130 -16.98 4.01 32.88
CA ALA A 130 -15.69 4.70 32.83
C ALA A 130 -15.29 5.00 31.39
N ILE A 131 -15.52 4.04 30.49
CA ILE A 131 -15.28 4.16 29.06
C ILE A 131 -16.17 5.25 28.44
N THR A 132 -17.48 5.22 28.67
CA THR A 132 -18.40 6.23 28.12
C THR A 132 -18.10 7.62 28.67
N THR A 133 -17.76 7.72 29.95
CA THR A 133 -17.30 8.99 30.57
C THR A 133 -16.04 9.53 29.89
N LYS A 134 -15.10 8.65 29.52
CA LYS A 134 -13.86 9.03 28.83
C LYS A 134 -14.13 9.49 27.39
N LEU A 135 -15.10 8.88 26.72
CA LEU A 135 -15.53 9.26 25.38
C LEU A 135 -16.29 10.60 25.36
N GLY A 136 -16.94 10.96 26.48
CA GLY A 136 -17.76 12.16 26.64
C GLY A 136 -19.24 11.87 26.35
N ALA A 137 -20.04 12.92 26.15
CA ALA A 137 -21.40 12.72 25.64
C ALA A 137 -21.31 11.89 24.35
N PRO A 138 -22.15 10.85 24.16
CA PRO A 138 -22.27 10.24 22.84
C PRO A 138 -22.57 11.40 21.91
N ASN A 139 -21.77 11.57 20.86
CA ASN A 139 -22.01 12.64 19.89
C ASN A 139 -23.49 12.57 19.54
N SER A 140 -24.27 13.55 20.00
CA SER A 140 -25.71 13.67 19.75
C SER A 140 -25.98 14.10 18.30
N ASP A 141 -25.04 13.81 17.41
CA ASP A 141 -25.26 13.64 15.98
C ASP A 141 -25.85 12.23 15.83
N GLY A 142 -27.16 12.13 16.10
CA GLY A 142 -27.90 10.86 16.22
C GLY A 142 -27.49 9.83 15.18
N ILE A 143 -27.20 8.61 15.66
CA ILE A 143 -26.89 7.37 14.91
C ILE A 143 -26.58 7.65 13.43
N ARG A 144 -25.41 8.26 13.16
CA ARG A 144 -24.90 8.32 11.78
C ARG A 144 -24.37 6.94 11.43
N LEU A 145 -25.23 6.14 10.80
CA LEU A 145 -24.91 4.87 10.15
C LEU A 145 -23.96 5.10 8.97
N PHE A 146 -23.99 6.30 8.36
CA PHE A 146 -23.03 6.64 7.32
C PHE A 146 -21.61 6.73 7.87
N ASN A 147 -20.70 5.94 7.30
CA ASN A 147 -19.31 5.78 7.75
C ASN A 147 -18.33 6.79 7.15
N GLY A 148 -18.80 7.81 6.41
CA GLY A 148 -17.94 8.82 5.80
C GLY A 148 -17.29 8.40 4.47
N ARG A 149 -17.49 7.16 4.01
CA ARG A 149 -16.82 6.59 2.84
C ARG A 149 -17.74 6.50 1.63
N VAL A 150 -17.15 6.37 0.45
CA VAL A 150 -17.91 6.08 -0.78
C VAL A 150 -18.59 4.71 -0.63
N PRO A 151 -19.93 4.63 -0.77
CA PRO A 151 -20.63 3.34 -0.72
C PRO A 151 -20.06 2.36 -1.74
N ARG A 152 -20.01 1.09 -1.37
CA ARG A 152 -19.67 -0.04 -2.25
C ARG A 152 -20.84 -1.01 -2.40
N THR A 153 -21.79 -0.98 -1.48
CA THR A 153 -23.00 -1.83 -1.51
C THR A 153 -24.28 -1.00 -1.62
N ALA A 154 -25.36 -1.65 -2.06
CA ALA A 154 -26.69 -1.02 -2.13
C ALA A 154 -27.25 -0.64 -0.75
N ALA A 155 -26.88 -1.39 0.30
CA ALA A 155 -27.25 -1.09 1.69
C ALA A 155 -26.58 0.20 2.18
N GLU A 156 -25.27 0.34 1.95
CA GLU A 156 -24.52 1.55 2.26
C GLU A 156 -25.02 2.77 1.47
N LEU A 157 -25.40 2.58 0.20
CA LEU A 157 -26.00 3.64 -0.60
C LEU A 157 -27.35 4.10 0.01
N SER A 158 -28.16 3.15 0.47
CA SER A 158 -29.45 3.46 1.11
C SER A 158 -29.27 4.28 2.38
N ILE A 159 -28.24 3.95 3.17
CA ILE A 159 -27.84 4.71 4.36
C ILE A 159 -27.39 6.13 3.96
N LEU A 160 -26.51 6.26 2.96
CA LEU A 160 -26.04 7.55 2.45
C LEU A 160 -27.21 8.44 1.99
N LEU A 161 -28.16 7.88 1.25
CA LEU A 161 -29.33 8.59 0.73
C LEU A 161 -30.34 8.98 1.82
N GLY A 162 -30.37 8.21 2.92
CA GLY A 162 -31.18 8.50 4.10
C GLY A 162 -30.61 9.64 4.93
N GLU A 163 -29.30 9.63 5.20
CA GLU A 163 -28.64 10.62 6.05
C GLU A 163 -28.24 11.91 5.32
N ARG A 164 -27.98 11.83 4.01
CA ARG A 164 -27.58 12.97 3.15
C ARG A 164 -26.54 13.89 3.80
N PRO A 165 -25.37 13.35 4.16
CA PRO A 165 -24.26 14.14 4.69
C PRO A 165 -23.79 15.19 3.66
N PRO A 166 -23.00 16.19 4.07
CA PRO A 166 -22.37 17.12 3.13
C PRO A 166 -21.63 16.35 2.03
N ALA A 167 -21.79 16.79 0.78
CA ALA A 167 -21.23 16.14 -0.41
C ALA A 167 -21.77 14.73 -0.73
N TRP A 168 -22.95 14.35 -0.24
CA TRP A 168 -23.59 13.07 -0.55
C TRP A 168 -23.79 12.84 -2.06
N GLU A 169 -23.99 13.89 -2.86
CA GLU A 169 -24.14 13.79 -4.30
C GLU A 169 -22.86 13.24 -4.96
N TYR A 170 -21.69 13.67 -4.47
CA TYR A 170 -20.40 13.21 -4.96
C TYR A 170 -20.14 11.75 -4.56
N LEU A 171 -20.51 11.38 -3.34
CA LEU A 171 -20.38 10.01 -2.84
C LEU A 171 -21.30 9.05 -3.60
N MET A 172 -22.53 9.46 -3.89
CA MET A 172 -23.48 8.71 -4.72
C MET A 172 -23.00 8.59 -6.17
N LEU A 173 -22.46 9.68 -6.74
CA LEU A 173 -21.85 9.64 -8.07
C LEU A 173 -20.66 8.68 -8.12
N SER A 174 -19.79 8.69 -7.11
CA SER A 174 -18.66 7.77 -7.00
C SER A 174 -19.11 6.31 -6.90
N TYR A 175 -20.22 6.01 -6.20
CA TYR A 175 -20.83 4.68 -6.18
C TYR A 175 -21.24 4.22 -7.59
N HIS A 176 -22.05 5.01 -8.30
CA HIS A 176 -22.48 4.64 -9.65
C HIS A 176 -21.33 4.55 -10.64
N LEU A 177 -20.32 5.42 -10.51
CA LEU A 177 -19.13 5.34 -11.33
C LEU A 177 -18.39 4.02 -11.07
N SER A 178 -18.21 3.64 -9.80
CA SER A 178 -17.57 2.38 -9.43
C SER A 178 -18.36 1.18 -9.96
N GLU A 179 -19.69 1.20 -9.82
CA GLU A 179 -20.59 0.15 -10.29
C GLU A 179 -20.48 -0.04 -11.81
N LYS A 180 -20.60 1.05 -12.58
CA LYS A 180 -20.50 1.02 -14.05
C LYS A 180 -19.10 0.66 -14.53
N THR A 181 -18.07 1.18 -13.89
CA THR A 181 -16.69 0.86 -14.24
C THR A 181 -16.41 -0.63 -14.02
N THR A 182 -16.92 -1.20 -12.92
CA THR A 182 -16.79 -2.63 -12.62
C THR A 182 -17.54 -3.48 -13.64
N ALA A 183 -18.77 -3.11 -13.98
CA ALA A 183 -19.56 -3.80 -15.00
C ALA A 183 -18.90 -3.77 -16.39
N LEU A 184 -18.27 -2.66 -16.75
CA LEU A 184 -17.60 -2.48 -18.04
C LEU A 184 -16.16 -2.98 -18.05
N LYS A 185 -15.57 -3.28 -16.88
CA LYS A 185 -14.16 -3.70 -16.76
C LYS A 185 -13.85 -4.90 -17.64
N THR A 186 -14.73 -5.90 -17.66
CA THR A 186 -14.54 -7.11 -18.49
C THR A 186 -14.59 -6.78 -19.98
N GLN A 187 -15.55 -5.96 -20.42
CA GLN A 187 -15.65 -5.55 -21.82
C GLN A 187 -14.45 -4.70 -22.24
N TYR A 188 -14.00 -3.80 -21.37
CA TYR A 188 -12.81 -2.99 -21.59
C TYR A 188 -11.55 -3.84 -21.67
N ILE A 189 -11.39 -4.83 -20.77
CA ILE A 189 -10.29 -5.79 -20.81
C ILE A 189 -10.33 -6.60 -22.10
N ASN A 190 -11.48 -7.13 -22.50
CA ASN A 190 -11.63 -7.88 -23.76
C ASN A 190 -11.30 -7.01 -24.98
N HIS A 191 -11.78 -5.76 -25.00
CA HIS A 191 -11.47 -4.80 -26.05
C HIS A 191 -9.97 -4.48 -26.11
N ARG A 192 -9.34 -4.19 -24.96
CA ARG A 192 -7.91 -3.85 -24.88
C ARG A 192 -7.00 -5.05 -25.19
N LEU A 193 -7.41 -6.26 -24.83
CA LEU A 193 -6.69 -7.50 -25.13
C LEU A 193 -6.92 -7.98 -26.57
N GLY A 194 -7.78 -7.32 -27.36
CA GLY A 194 -8.10 -7.75 -28.71
C GLY A 194 -8.78 -9.12 -28.75
N PHE A 195 -9.53 -9.49 -27.72
CA PHE A 195 -10.24 -10.77 -27.65
C PHE A 195 -11.36 -10.76 -28.70
N ALA A 196 -11.04 -11.27 -29.89
CA ALA A 196 -12.00 -11.46 -30.97
C ALA A 196 -12.76 -12.77 -30.70
N VAL A 197 -14.09 -12.69 -30.65
CA VAL A 197 -14.94 -13.88 -30.79
C VAL A 197 -14.62 -14.50 -32.16
N PRO A 198 -14.37 -15.82 -32.28
CA PRO A 198 -14.05 -16.44 -33.57
C PRO A 198 -15.11 -16.08 -34.61
N GLN A 199 -14.76 -15.24 -35.59
CA GLN A 199 -15.69 -14.73 -36.60
C GLN A 199 -15.90 -15.70 -37.77
N GLY A 200 -15.20 -16.83 -37.79
CA GLY A 200 -15.29 -17.79 -38.88
C GLY A 200 -14.42 -19.02 -38.67
N PHE A 201 -14.78 -20.09 -39.36
CA PHE A 201 -14.01 -21.32 -39.44
C PHE A 201 -13.11 -21.23 -40.68
N LEU A 202 -11.79 -21.34 -40.49
CA LEU A 202 -10.83 -21.42 -41.59
C LEU A 202 -10.69 -22.90 -41.98
N PRO A 203 -10.91 -23.27 -43.25
CA PRO A 203 -10.60 -24.61 -43.72
C PRO A 203 -9.10 -24.92 -43.55
N ASP A 204 -8.75 -26.15 -43.18
CA ASP A 204 -7.37 -26.58 -42.94
C ASP A 204 -6.44 -26.34 -44.15
N GLU A 205 -6.99 -26.33 -45.36
CA GLU A 205 -6.27 -26.08 -46.61
C GLU A 205 -5.77 -24.63 -46.72
N GLU A 206 -6.48 -23.66 -46.14
CA GLU A 206 -6.17 -22.23 -46.20
C GLU A 206 -5.35 -21.75 -44.98
N LEU A 207 -5.25 -22.59 -43.95
CA LEU A 207 -4.54 -22.30 -42.71
C LEU A 207 -3.05 -21.93 -42.93
N PRO A 208 -2.26 -22.66 -43.74
CA PRO A 208 -0.84 -22.36 -43.90
C PRO A 208 -0.59 -20.99 -44.54
N ASP A 209 -1.39 -20.62 -45.54
CA ASP A 209 -1.23 -19.38 -46.29
C ASP A 209 -1.70 -18.17 -45.47
N THR A 210 -2.80 -18.33 -44.73
CA THR A 210 -3.30 -17.31 -43.80
C THR A 210 -2.30 -17.05 -42.68
N LEU A 211 -1.75 -18.12 -42.09
CA LEU A 211 -0.77 -18.00 -41.00
C LEU A 211 0.54 -17.35 -41.47
N ARG A 212 1.01 -17.69 -42.69
CA ARG A 212 2.18 -17.03 -43.30
C ARG A 212 1.94 -15.54 -43.53
N ARG A 213 0.76 -15.17 -44.03
CA ARG A 213 0.38 -13.77 -44.25
C ARG A 213 0.39 -12.98 -42.94
N GLU A 214 -0.24 -13.52 -41.89
CA GLU A 214 -0.30 -12.85 -40.59
C GLU A 214 1.08 -12.70 -39.93
N ILE A 215 1.91 -13.73 -39.99
CA ILE A 215 3.30 -13.65 -39.49
C ILE A 215 4.09 -12.59 -40.25
N ALA A 216 3.90 -12.49 -41.58
CA ALA A 216 4.58 -11.48 -42.39
C ALA A 216 4.13 -10.06 -42.02
N ILE A 217 2.83 -9.84 -41.79
CA ILE A 217 2.27 -8.55 -41.35
C ILE A 217 2.83 -8.17 -39.97
N LEU A 218 2.80 -9.10 -39.01
CA LEU A 218 3.34 -8.87 -37.67
C LEU A 218 4.83 -8.54 -37.71
N SER A 219 5.61 -9.28 -38.50
CA SER A 219 7.04 -9.06 -38.65
C SER A 219 7.34 -7.71 -39.31
N ALA A 220 6.60 -7.34 -40.36
CA ALA A 220 6.74 -6.04 -41.03
C ALA A 220 6.39 -4.89 -40.09
N THR A 221 5.33 -5.03 -39.30
CA THR A 221 4.89 -4.02 -38.32
C THR A 221 5.92 -3.86 -37.20
N ALA A 222 6.46 -4.96 -36.68
CA ALA A 222 7.51 -4.95 -35.66
C ALA A 222 8.78 -4.25 -36.18
N ASN A 223 9.23 -4.59 -37.40
CA ASN A 223 10.40 -3.98 -38.02
C ASN A 223 10.18 -2.48 -38.30
N MET A 224 8.98 -2.09 -38.74
CA MET A 224 8.63 -0.68 -38.93
C MET A 224 8.70 0.08 -37.60
N LEU A 225 8.16 -0.49 -36.53
CA LEU A 225 8.16 0.12 -35.20
C LEU A 225 9.59 0.23 -34.63
N GLU A 226 10.40 -0.81 -34.81
CA GLU A 226 11.82 -0.79 -34.45
C GLU A 226 12.58 0.27 -35.24
N SER A 227 12.31 0.43 -36.54
CA SER A 227 12.91 1.48 -37.36
C SER A 227 12.46 2.89 -36.96
N LEU A 228 11.25 3.06 -36.44
CA LEU A 228 10.76 4.35 -35.95
C LEU A 228 11.36 4.72 -34.60
N LEU A 229 11.59 3.72 -33.73
CA LEU A 229 12.12 3.93 -32.38
C LEU A 229 13.65 4.04 -32.35
N LEU A 230 14.35 3.28 -33.19
CA LEU A 230 15.82 3.18 -33.20
C LEU A 230 16.46 3.76 -34.46
N GLY A 231 15.66 4.23 -35.42
CA GLY A 231 16.15 4.77 -36.68
C GLY A 231 16.43 6.27 -36.66
N PRO A 232 16.97 6.80 -37.77
CA PRO A 232 17.38 8.20 -37.89
C PRO A 232 16.23 9.20 -37.71
N ALA A 233 14.98 8.76 -37.92
CA ALA A 233 13.79 9.58 -37.66
C ALA A 233 13.63 9.97 -36.18
N GLN A 234 14.03 9.11 -35.25
CA GLN A 234 13.99 9.40 -33.82
C GLN A 234 15.09 10.39 -33.41
N ASP A 235 16.29 10.23 -33.99
CA ASP A 235 17.42 11.16 -33.82
C ASP A 235 17.15 12.56 -34.40
N GLU A 236 16.39 12.64 -35.49
CA GLU A 236 15.95 13.90 -36.12
C GLU A 236 14.80 14.56 -35.34
N ALA A 237 13.87 13.78 -34.78
CA ALA A 237 12.71 14.30 -34.05
C ALA A 237 13.02 14.70 -32.59
N MET A 238 13.85 13.91 -31.88
CA MET A 238 14.15 14.10 -30.46
C MET A 238 15.50 14.78 -30.21
N GLY A 239 16.33 14.92 -31.27
CA GLY A 239 17.66 15.49 -31.20
C GLY A 239 18.65 14.54 -30.51
N GLY A 240 19.50 13.89 -31.30
CA GLY A 240 20.46 12.83 -30.87
C GLY A 240 21.05 13.01 -29.46
N ALA A 241 20.45 12.34 -28.48
CA ALA A 241 20.79 12.40 -27.07
C ALA A 241 22.02 11.52 -26.75
N TRP A 242 23.16 11.79 -27.40
CA TRP A 242 24.46 11.24 -26.99
C TRP A 242 25.68 12.01 -27.53
N LYS A 243 25.53 12.99 -28.43
CA LYS A 243 26.70 13.79 -28.83
C LYS A 243 27.07 14.79 -27.72
N VAL A 244 27.86 14.30 -26.76
CA VAL A 244 28.57 15.07 -25.74
C VAL A 244 29.12 16.34 -26.39
N ARG A 245 28.55 17.47 -26.00
CA ARG A 245 28.94 18.80 -26.43
C ARG A 245 30.36 19.05 -25.90
N ARG A 246 31.39 18.85 -26.73
CA ARG A 246 32.77 19.17 -26.34
C ARG A 246 32.86 20.62 -25.87
N PRO A 247 33.55 20.94 -24.76
CA PRO A 247 33.72 22.33 -24.35
C PRO A 247 34.54 23.06 -25.42
N ARG A 248 34.15 24.29 -25.76
CA ARG A 248 34.93 25.17 -26.66
C ARG A 248 36.31 25.40 -26.03
N PRO A 249 37.42 25.28 -26.79
CA PRO A 249 38.73 25.60 -26.25
C PRO A 249 38.86 27.12 -26.10
N ASP A 250 39.15 27.55 -24.87
CA ASP A 250 39.55 28.93 -24.55
C ASP A 250 40.87 29.26 -25.28
N ARG A 251 40.94 30.46 -25.85
CA ARG A 251 42.11 30.99 -26.57
C ARG A 251 43.16 31.46 -25.56
N GLY A 252 43.74 30.55 -24.81
CA GLY A 252 44.61 30.94 -23.69
C GLY A 252 45.79 30.04 -23.35
N THR A 253 46.04 28.91 -24.04
CA THR A 253 47.15 28.00 -23.66
C THR A 253 47.77 27.28 -24.86
N ARG A 254 48.04 28.01 -25.95
CA ARG A 254 48.92 27.53 -27.04
C ARG A 254 50.38 27.87 -26.73
N ARG A 255 51.01 27.25 -25.74
CA ARG A 255 52.50 27.20 -25.72
C ARG A 255 53.15 26.07 -24.92
N SER A 256 52.44 25.40 -24.01
CA SER A 256 53.06 24.36 -23.17
C SER A 256 52.89 22.90 -23.67
N ASN A 257 51.95 22.61 -24.57
CA ASN A 257 51.64 21.21 -24.94
C ASN A 257 52.40 20.62 -26.15
N ARG A 258 53.32 21.37 -26.80
CA ARG A 258 54.10 20.83 -27.93
C ARG A 258 55.25 19.91 -27.50
N ALA A 259 55.75 20.05 -26.26
CA ALA A 259 56.78 19.17 -25.72
C ALA A 259 56.22 17.82 -25.25
N ALA A 260 55.03 17.82 -24.64
CA ALA A 260 54.37 16.60 -24.17
C ALA A 260 53.89 15.68 -25.31
N LEU A 261 53.39 16.25 -26.42
CA LEU A 261 52.97 15.44 -27.57
C LEU A 261 54.15 14.75 -28.29
N ARG A 262 55.34 15.34 -28.33
CA ARG A 262 56.51 14.69 -28.96
C ARG A 262 57.05 13.50 -28.14
N ALA A 263 56.89 13.53 -26.82
CA ALA A 263 57.29 12.41 -25.96
C ALA A 263 56.30 11.23 -26.07
N ALA A 264 55.00 11.50 -26.28
CA ALA A 264 53.97 10.47 -26.44
C ALA A 264 54.07 9.72 -27.77
N ASP A 265 54.37 10.42 -28.88
CA ASP A 265 54.51 9.79 -30.20
C ASP A 265 55.74 8.84 -30.29
N GLY A 266 56.81 9.13 -29.53
CA GLY A 266 57.97 8.24 -29.43
C GLY A 266 57.65 6.90 -28.77
N LEU A 267 56.87 6.93 -27.68
CA LEU A 267 56.45 5.74 -26.91
C LEU A 267 55.49 4.83 -27.70
N VAL A 268 54.56 5.40 -28.47
CA VAL A 268 53.66 4.62 -29.32
C VAL A 268 54.42 3.90 -30.44
N GLY A 269 55.45 4.56 -31.01
CA GLY A 269 56.32 3.97 -32.03
C GLY A 269 57.21 2.82 -31.51
N GLU A 270 57.63 2.85 -30.25
CA GLU A 270 58.37 1.74 -29.63
C GLU A 270 57.47 0.54 -29.30
N ILE A 271 56.25 0.79 -28.82
CA ILE A 271 55.28 -0.28 -28.50
C ILE A 271 54.83 -1.01 -29.78
N ALA A 272 54.66 -0.29 -30.90
CA ALA A 272 54.33 -0.89 -32.20
C ALA A 272 55.48 -1.78 -32.73
N ARG A 273 56.74 -1.34 -32.58
CA ARG A 273 57.92 -2.12 -32.98
C ARG A 273 58.15 -3.34 -32.09
N ALA A 274 57.86 -3.25 -30.79
CA ALA A 274 57.89 -4.37 -29.86
C ALA A 274 56.83 -5.43 -30.22
N ARG A 275 55.60 -5.02 -30.54
CA ARG A 275 54.52 -5.92 -30.99
C ARG A 275 54.85 -6.63 -32.31
N TYR A 276 55.46 -5.95 -33.27
CA TYR A 276 55.88 -6.56 -34.54
C TYR A 276 56.99 -7.61 -34.36
N ARG A 277 57.98 -7.34 -33.48
CA ARG A 277 59.04 -8.33 -33.13
C ARG A 277 58.50 -9.57 -32.44
N ILE A 278 57.49 -9.43 -31.58
CA ILE A 278 56.83 -10.56 -30.89
C ILE A 278 56.03 -11.41 -31.88
N ARG A 279 55.35 -10.78 -32.86
CA ARG A 279 54.55 -11.48 -33.87
C ARG A 279 55.41 -12.27 -34.87
N ARG A 280 56.64 -11.83 -35.16
CA ARG A 280 57.57 -12.52 -36.07
C ARG A 280 58.36 -13.68 -35.43
N ARG A 281 58.44 -13.74 -34.09
CA ARG A 281 59.05 -14.87 -33.34
C ARG A 281 58.07 -15.99 -33.01
N ARG A 282 56.77 -15.73 -33.02
CA ARG A 282 55.71 -16.74 -32.90
C ARG A 282 55.17 -17.03 -34.30
N GLY A 283 55.81 -17.94 -35.03
CA GLY A 283 55.45 -18.31 -36.39
C GLY A 283 53.98 -18.71 -36.52
N TYR A 284 53.16 -17.76 -36.95
CA TYR A 284 51.84 -17.98 -37.52
C TYR A 284 51.89 -17.36 -38.92
N SER A 285 52.15 -18.23 -39.91
CA SER A 285 51.58 -18.06 -41.25
C SER A 285 50.06 -18.20 -41.17
#